data_AF-A0A936Q3Q1-F1
#
_entry.id   AF-A0A936Q3Q1-F1
#
_cell.length_a   1.000
_cell.length_b   1.000
_cell.length_c   1.000
_cell.angle_alpha   90.00
_cell.angle_beta   90.00
_cell.angle_gamma   90.00
#
_symmetry.space_group_name_H-M   'P 1'
#
loop_
_entity.id
_entity.type
_entity.pdbx_description
1 polymer ?
#
loop_
_entity_poly.entity_id
_entity_poly.type
_entity_poly.pdbx_seq_one_letter_code
_entity_poly.pdbx_strand_id
1 'polypeptide(L)'
;MLHRCPSALLATLAAALLVASSSREAAALEPGAAVRVDPSFGPRVAEAVADAARRLDAPPCAIVLSDFQDSQTGLTLAESLAATGRTASEHVESLWFRGASRLRPFAGRRVFAFTMPASTVVYLCREDLLRIQNQPRLLTAIVLHEVLHTLGLRDDHPSSVAITERVLERCF
;
A
#
# COMPACT_ATOMS: atom_id res chain seq x y z
N MET A 1 -24.20 -73.13 17.58
CA MET A 1 -25.63 -72.84 17.86
C MET A 1 -25.66 -71.58 18.71
N LEU A 2 -25.86 -70.40 18.10
CA LEU A 2 -27.13 -69.63 18.08
C LEU A 2 -27.59 -69.29 19.52
N HIS A 3 -27.64 -68.03 19.98
CA HIS A 3 -28.60 -67.02 19.53
C HIS A 3 -28.23 -65.56 19.87
N ARG A 4 -28.88 -64.65 19.12
CA ARG A 4 -28.82 -63.17 19.06
C ARG A 4 -29.46 -62.43 20.25
N CYS A 5 -29.14 -61.12 20.31
CA CYS A 5 -29.67 -59.99 21.10
C CYS A 5 -31.21 -59.86 21.22
N PRO A 6 -31.69 -58.97 22.12
CA PRO A 6 -32.12 -57.65 21.64
C PRO A 6 -31.84 -56.45 22.57
N SER A 7 -31.93 -55.27 21.94
CA SER A 7 -31.84 -53.91 22.46
C SER A 7 -33.07 -53.45 23.26
N ALA A 8 -32.89 -52.52 24.20
CA ALA A 8 -33.85 -51.46 24.58
C ALA A 8 -33.05 -50.36 25.32
N LEU A 9 -32.78 -49.18 24.76
CA LEU A 9 -33.63 -47.97 24.58
C LEU A 9 -34.27 -47.43 25.87
N LEU A 10 -33.77 -46.28 26.34
CA LEU A 10 -34.46 -45.02 26.74
C LEU A 10 -33.58 -44.25 27.74
N ALA A 11 -33.07 -43.06 27.37
CA ALA A 11 -33.63 -41.73 27.69
C ALA A 11 -33.54 -41.41 29.19
N THR A 12 -32.99 -40.32 29.73
CA THR A 12 -32.59 -38.97 29.29
C THR A 12 -32.00 -38.32 30.56
N LEU A 13 -30.98 -37.45 30.49
CA LEU A 13 -31.06 -36.13 31.13
C LEU A 13 -29.84 -35.27 30.76
N ALA A 14 -30.14 -34.00 30.51
CA ALA A 14 -29.24 -32.96 30.04
C ALA A 14 -28.24 -32.50 31.11
N ALA A 15 -27.01 -32.21 30.68
CA ALA A 15 -26.19 -31.18 31.30
C ALA A 15 -25.60 -30.34 30.16
N ALA A 16 -26.23 -29.19 29.93
CA ALA A 16 -25.75 -28.15 29.05
C ALA A 16 -24.41 -27.61 29.58
N LEU A 17 -23.31 -28.03 28.98
CA LEU A 17 -22.04 -27.32 29.11
C LEU A 17 -22.00 -26.26 28.02
N LEU A 18 -22.37 -25.05 28.42
CA LEU A 18 -22.08 -23.79 27.73
C LEU A 18 -20.58 -23.72 27.49
N VAL A 19 -20.10 -24.22 26.35
CA VAL A 19 -18.77 -23.88 25.87
C VAL A 19 -18.87 -22.42 25.45
N ALA A 20 -18.21 -21.57 26.24
CA ALA A 20 -18.11 -20.14 26.05
C ALA A 20 -17.89 -19.81 24.57
N SER A 21 -18.88 -19.16 23.98
CA SER A 21 -18.70 -18.42 22.74
C SER A 21 -17.53 -17.48 22.97
N SER A 22 -16.38 -17.83 22.41
CA SER A 22 -15.29 -16.89 22.23
C SER A 22 -15.80 -15.89 21.22
N SER A 23 -16.51 -14.87 21.71
CA SER A 23 -16.63 -13.61 21.02
C SER A 23 -15.19 -13.26 20.66
N ARG A 24 -14.83 -13.44 19.38
CA ARG A 24 -13.81 -12.58 18.78
C ARG A 24 -14.36 -11.20 19.03
N GLU A 25 -13.88 -10.58 20.10
CA GLU A 25 -13.87 -9.15 20.24
C GLU A 25 -13.42 -8.67 18.88
N ALA A 26 -14.36 -8.05 18.16
CA ALA A 26 -14.03 -7.30 16.99
C ALA A 26 -12.95 -6.37 17.50
N ALA A 27 -11.68 -6.68 17.18
CA ALA A 27 -10.60 -5.76 17.37
C ALA A 27 -11.13 -4.49 16.75
N ALA A 28 -11.43 -3.51 17.62
CA ALA A 28 -11.75 -2.18 17.17
C ALA A 28 -10.68 -1.90 16.13
N LEU A 29 -11.09 -1.62 14.90
CA LEU A 29 -10.18 -1.21 13.85
C LEU A 29 -9.43 -0.02 14.46
N GLU A 30 -8.23 -0.26 14.97
CA GLU A 30 -7.31 0.79 15.34
C GLU A 30 -7.30 1.70 14.12
N PRO A 31 -7.59 3.01 14.26
CA PRO A 31 -7.69 3.89 13.11
C PRO A 31 -6.46 3.63 12.24
N GLY A 32 -6.72 3.03 11.05
CA GLY A 32 -5.68 2.47 10.19
C GLY A 32 -4.56 3.49 10.10
N ALA A 33 -3.33 3.03 10.35
CA ALA A 33 -2.16 3.87 10.60
C ALA A 33 -2.20 5.09 9.67
N ALA A 34 -2.61 6.23 10.20
CA ALA A 34 -2.93 7.38 9.37
C ALA A 34 -1.69 7.72 8.55
N VAL A 35 -1.83 7.73 7.22
CA VAL A 35 -0.77 8.14 6.29
C VAL A 35 -0.10 9.39 6.84
N ARG A 36 1.22 9.33 7.01
CA ARG A 36 1.98 10.41 7.65
C ARG A 36 2.39 11.44 6.61
N VAL A 37 1.45 12.27 6.19
CA VAL A 37 1.72 13.45 5.34
C VAL A 37 2.00 14.67 6.20
N ASP A 38 3.10 15.36 5.91
CA ASP A 38 3.41 16.66 6.51
C ASP A 38 2.25 17.65 6.26
N PRO A 39 1.55 18.12 7.31
CA PRO A 39 0.34 18.94 7.18
C PRO A 39 0.57 20.23 6.40
N SER A 40 1.80 20.72 6.36
CA SER A 40 2.16 21.95 5.66
C SER A 40 2.03 21.87 4.14
N PHE A 41 1.77 20.68 3.57
CA PHE A 41 1.45 20.48 2.15
C PHE A 41 -0.04 20.59 1.82
N GLY A 42 -0.90 20.76 2.83
CA GLY A 42 -2.34 20.90 2.66
C GLY A 42 -3.06 19.59 2.33
N PRO A 43 -4.40 19.62 2.25
CA PRO A 43 -5.22 18.41 2.20
C PRO A 43 -5.07 17.62 0.90
N ARG A 44 -4.76 18.29 -0.22
CA ARG A 44 -4.72 17.66 -1.54
C ARG A 44 -3.61 16.63 -1.70
N VAL A 45 -2.49 16.81 -1.02
CA VAL A 45 -1.43 15.80 -1.01
C VAL A 45 -1.89 14.57 -0.22
N ALA A 46 -2.54 14.76 0.93
CA ALA A 46 -3.12 13.65 1.68
C ALA A 46 -4.21 12.91 0.89
N GLU A 47 -5.07 13.64 0.17
CA GLU A 47 -6.06 13.06 -0.75
C GLU A 47 -5.42 12.24 -1.87
N ALA A 48 -4.35 12.75 -2.48
CA ALA A 48 -3.60 12.03 -3.52
C ALA A 48 -2.95 10.75 -2.99
N VAL A 49 -2.43 10.77 -1.75
CA VAL A 49 -1.87 9.55 -1.12
C VAL A 49 -2.97 8.53 -0.81
N ALA A 50 -4.10 8.98 -0.26
CA ALA A 50 -5.24 8.10 -0.03
C ALA A 50 -5.79 7.51 -1.36
N ASP A 51 -5.80 8.29 -2.44
CA ASP A 51 -6.18 7.80 -3.77
C ASP A 51 -5.16 6.80 -4.34
N ALA A 52 -3.87 7.04 -4.16
CA ALA A 52 -2.82 6.11 -4.55
C ALA A 52 -2.96 4.75 -3.83
N ALA A 53 -3.19 4.77 -2.51
CA ALA A 53 -3.42 3.56 -1.71
C ALA A 53 -4.61 2.76 -2.25
N ARG A 54 -5.78 3.40 -2.43
CA ARG A 54 -6.97 2.74 -2.96
C ARG A 54 -6.77 2.16 -4.35
N ARG A 55 -6.06 2.89 -5.23
CA ARG A 55 -5.82 2.43 -6.60
C ARG A 55 -4.91 1.20 -6.61
N LEU A 56 -3.82 1.18 -5.85
CA LEU A 56 -2.87 0.07 -5.88
C LEU A 56 -3.46 -1.26 -5.41
N ASP A 57 -4.52 -1.24 -4.60
CA ASP A 57 -5.24 -2.45 -4.20
C ASP A 57 -6.20 -3.00 -5.29
N ALA A 58 -6.45 -2.24 -6.36
CA ALA A 58 -7.46 -2.58 -7.36
C ALA A 58 -6.91 -2.59 -8.79
N PRO A 59 -7.31 -3.57 -9.64
CA PRO A 59 -7.08 -3.50 -11.07
C PRO A 59 -7.82 -2.29 -11.70
N PRO A 60 -7.28 -1.71 -12.79
CA PRO A 60 -6.06 -2.10 -13.47
C PRO A 60 -4.77 -1.62 -12.80
N CYS A 61 -4.85 -0.72 -11.81
CA CYS A 61 -3.66 -0.08 -11.25
C CYS A 61 -2.73 -1.07 -10.53
N ALA A 62 -3.27 -2.05 -9.81
CA ALA A 62 -2.48 -3.10 -9.15
C ALA A 62 -1.50 -3.83 -10.09
N ILE A 63 -1.80 -3.92 -11.39
CA ILE A 63 -0.94 -4.56 -12.41
C ILE A 63 0.41 -3.83 -12.53
N VAL A 64 0.48 -2.53 -12.21
CA VAL A 64 1.73 -1.75 -12.27
C VAL A 64 2.82 -2.36 -11.39
N LEU A 65 2.46 -3.06 -10.31
CA LEU A 65 3.41 -3.72 -9.41
C LEU A 65 4.11 -4.93 -10.06
N SER A 66 3.48 -5.52 -11.08
CA SER A 66 4.07 -6.61 -11.88
C SER A 66 4.86 -6.11 -13.10
N ASP A 67 4.70 -4.84 -13.48
CA ASP A 67 5.40 -4.24 -14.62
C ASP A 67 6.87 -3.90 -14.31
N PHE A 68 7.24 -3.91 -13.02
CA PHE A 68 8.55 -3.48 -12.54
C PHE A 68 9.17 -4.51 -11.59
N GLN A 69 10.49 -4.46 -11.48
CA GLN A 69 11.28 -5.32 -10.59
C GLN A 69 11.92 -4.51 -9.47
N ASP A 70 11.99 -5.12 -8.29
CA ASP A 70 12.86 -4.68 -7.21
C ASP A 70 14.31 -4.93 -7.64
N SER A 71 15.09 -3.86 -7.63
CA SER A 71 16.47 -3.86 -8.07
C SER A 71 17.42 -4.65 -7.17
N GLN A 72 17.03 -4.92 -5.92
CA GLN A 72 17.85 -5.68 -4.98
C GLN A 72 17.61 -7.18 -5.09
N THR A 73 16.35 -7.59 -5.22
CA THR A 73 15.96 -9.01 -5.21
C THR A 73 15.76 -9.58 -6.61
N GLY A 74 15.49 -8.74 -7.62
CA GLY A 74 15.13 -9.16 -8.98
C GLY A 74 13.69 -9.67 -9.12
N LEU A 75 12.93 -9.73 -8.02
CA LEU A 75 11.52 -10.08 -8.03
C LEU A 75 10.68 -8.92 -8.57
N THR A 76 9.45 -9.18 -8.99
CA THR A 76 8.51 -8.10 -9.26
C THR A 76 8.23 -7.29 -7.97
N LEU A 77 7.80 -6.04 -8.10
CA LEU A 77 7.39 -5.25 -6.93
C LEU A 77 6.18 -5.90 -6.23
N ALA A 78 5.31 -6.57 -6.98
CA ALA A 78 4.19 -7.34 -6.43
C ALA A 78 4.67 -8.50 -5.53
N GLU A 79 5.64 -9.29 -5.98
CA GLU A 79 6.24 -10.37 -5.18
C GLU A 79 7.00 -9.83 -3.97
N SER A 80 7.73 -8.72 -4.15
CA SER A 80 8.47 -8.05 -3.08
C SER A 80 7.53 -7.54 -1.99
N LEU A 81 6.42 -6.90 -2.39
CA LEU A 81 5.36 -6.49 -1.47
C LEU A 81 4.73 -7.68 -0.75
N ALA A 82 4.37 -8.75 -1.49
CA ALA A 82 3.79 -9.96 -0.91
C ALA A 82 4.71 -10.60 0.14
N ALA A 83 6.03 -10.57 -0.06
CA ALA A 83 7.02 -11.07 0.90
C ALA A 83 7.01 -10.30 2.24
N THR A 84 6.51 -9.05 2.25
CA THR A 84 6.32 -8.28 3.50
C THR A 84 5.05 -8.67 4.28
N GLY A 85 4.15 -9.43 3.66
CA GLY A 85 2.85 -9.79 4.24
C GLY A 85 1.84 -8.65 4.29
N ARG A 86 2.08 -7.55 3.55
CA ARG A 86 1.21 -6.36 3.51
C ARG A 86 0.42 -6.27 2.21
N THR A 87 -0.74 -5.64 2.26
CA THR A 87 -1.43 -5.12 1.06
C THR A 87 -0.72 -3.88 0.52
N ALA A 88 -1.11 -3.42 -0.68
CA ALA A 88 -0.51 -2.22 -1.25
C ALA A 88 -0.95 -0.96 -0.48
N SER A 89 -2.21 -0.89 -0.05
CA SER A 89 -2.68 0.18 0.84
C SER A 89 -1.94 0.21 2.17
N GLU A 90 -1.78 -0.93 2.85
CA GLU A 90 -1.04 -1.03 4.11
C GLU A 90 0.42 -0.57 3.94
N HIS A 91 1.04 -0.90 2.81
CA HIS A 91 2.37 -0.40 2.48
C HIS A 91 2.38 1.12 2.37
N VAL A 92 1.48 1.72 1.57
CA VAL A 92 1.38 3.18 1.42
C VAL A 92 1.11 3.89 2.75
N GLU A 93 0.23 3.33 3.58
CA GLU A 93 -0.11 3.85 4.92
C GLU A 93 1.09 3.83 5.88
N SER A 94 2.02 2.90 5.67
CA SER A 94 3.25 2.83 6.46
C SER A 94 4.31 3.89 6.09
N LEU A 95 4.13 4.60 4.98
CA LEU A 95 5.09 5.58 4.46
C LEU A 95 4.96 6.97 5.12
N TRP A 96 6.06 7.70 5.11
CA TRP A 96 6.13 9.10 5.53
C TRP A 96 6.32 10.01 4.32
N PHE A 97 5.41 10.96 4.12
CA PHE A 97 5.48 11.97 3.08
C PHE A 97 5.85 13.31 3.70
N ARG A 98 7.08 13.77 3.51
CA ARG A 98 7.58 14.98 4.19
C ARG A 98 8.39 15.89 3.29
N GLY A 99 8.47 17.17 3.65
CA GLY A 99 9.27 18.13 2.88
C GLY A 99 10.76 17.81 2.87
N ALA A 100 11.38 17.94 1.70
CA ALA A 100 12.84 17.97 1.58
C ALA A 100 13.37 19.34 2.02
N SER A 101 13.88 19.46 3.25
CA SER A 101 14.55 20.68 3.67
C SER A 101 15.92 20.77 2.98
N ARG A 102 16.08 21.73 2.06
CA ARG A 102 17.34 22.12 1.40
C ARG A 102 17.94 21.15 0.38
N LEU A 103 17.34 19.98 0.15
CA LEU A 103 17.77 19.08 -0.92
C LEU A 103 17.17 19.54 -2.26
N ARG A 104 18.04 20.00 -3.17
CA ARG A 104 17.75 20.02 -4.61
C ARG A 104 18.50 18.82 -5.22
N PRO A 105 17.94 17.60 -5.14
CA PRO A 105 18.67 16.38 -5.52
C PRO A 105 19.13 16.41 -6.99
N PHE A 106 18.48 17.21 -7.82
CA PHE A 106 18.81 17.35 -9.23
C PHE A 106 18.82 18.83 -9.65
N ALA A 107 20.01 19.44 -9.67
CA ALA A 107 20.19 20.83 -10.10
C ALA A 107 19.67 21.03 -11.54
N GLY A 108 18.89 22.09 -11.77
CA GLY A 108 18.35 22.43 -13.09
C GLY A 108 17.17 21.57 -13.57
N ARG A 109 16.74 20.56 -12.79
CA ARG A 109 15.57 19.73 -13.12
C ARG A 109 14.40 20.08 -12.19
N ARG A 110 13.18 20.05 -12.73
CA ARG A 110 11.95 20.10 -11.93
C ARG A 110 11.71 18.72 -11.34
N VAL A 111 11.59 18.66 -10.03
CA VAL A 111 11.43 17.42 -9.25
C VAL A 111 10.28 17.68 -8.30
N PHE A 112 9.22 16.88 -8.39
CA PHE A 112 8.03 17.06 -7.57
C PHE A 112 8.14 16.32 -6.23
N ALA A 113 8.72 15.13 -6.29
CA ALA A 113 9.06 14.29 -5.17
C ALA A 113 10.26 13.41 -5.57
N PHE A 114 10.86 12.76 -4.58
CA PHE A 114 11.88 11.73 -4.80
C PHE A 114 11.93 10.78 -3.62
N THR A 115 12.39 9.56 -3.89
CA THR A 115 12.48 8.50 -2.90
C THR A 115 13.72 7.67 -3.17
N MET A 116 14.48 7.34 -2.14
CA MET A 116 15.54 6.35 -2.28
C MET A 116 14.91 4.95 -2.36
N PRO A 117 15.43 4.04 -3.20
CA PRO A 117 14.89 2.69 -3.28
C PRO A 117 14.78 2.02 -1.91
N ALA A 118 13.67 1.35 -1.64
CA ALA A 118 13.34 0.67 -0.39
C ALA A 118 13.24 1.60 0.87
N SER A 119 13.23 2.92 0.69
CA SER A 119 13.00 3.88 1.78
C SER A 119 11.55 3.85 2.25
N THR A 120 11.31 4.07 3.55
CA THR A 120 9.96 4.31 4.11
C THR A 120 9.54 5.80 4.08
N VAL A 121 10.38 6.65 3.50
CA VAL A 121 10.19 8.09 3.42
C VAL A 121 10.19 8.54 1.96
N VAL A 122 9.09 9.19 1.56
CA VAL A 122 8.93 9.93 0.31
C VAL A 122 9.18 11.42 0.58
N TYR A 123 10.15 11.99 -0.11
CA TYR A 123 10.49 13.39 0.04
C TYR A 123 9.75 14.25 -0.98
N LEU A 124 9.03 15.26 -0.48
CA LEU A 124 8.22 16.18 -1.30
C LEU A 124 8.97 17.49 -1.54
N CYS A 125 9.06 17.90 -2.81
CA CYS A 125 9.64 19.16 -3.21
C CYS A 125 8.55 20.24 -3.29
N ARG A 126 8.34 20.95 -2.17
CA ARG A 126 7.25 21.94 -1.98
C ARG A 126 7.03 22.87 -3.16
N GLU A 127 8.07 23.56 -3.61
CA GLU A 127 7.95 24.61 -4.65
C GLU A 127 7.33 24.07 -5.94
N ASP A 128 7.80 22.91 -6.40
CA ASP A 128 7.33 22.29 -7.64
C ASP A 128 6.02 21.54 -7.44
N LEU A 129 5.85 20.82 -6.31
CA LEU A 129 4.62 20.08 -6.01
C LEU A 129 3.40 21.02 -5.90
N LEU A 130 3.56 22.20 -5.29
CA LEU A 130 2.47 23.17 -5.15
C LEU A 130 2.02 23.77 -6.50
N ARG A 131 2.85 23.71 -7.56
CA ARG A 131 2.46 24.15 -8.91
C ARG A 131 1.48 23.19 -9.58
N ILE A 132 1.51 21.92 -9.18
CA ILE A 132 0.66 20.87 -9.75
C ILE A 132 -0.46 20.42 -8.80
N GLN A 133 -0.60 21.05 -7.62
CA GLN A 133 -1.61 20.67 -6.63
C GLN A 133 -3.07 20.76 -7.14
N ASN A 134 -3.33 21.50 -8.22
CA ASN A 134 -4.62 21.58 -8.90
C ASN A 134 -4.81 20.53 -10.01
N GLN A 135 -3.82 19.66 -10.22
CA GLN A 135 -3.82 18.62 -11.25
C GLN A 135 -3.86 17.25 -10.55
N PRO A 136 -5.04 16.82 -10.04
CA PRO A 136 -5.15 15.65 -9.17
C PRO A 136 -4.62 14.38 -9.82
N ARG A 137 -4.88 14.17 -11.12
CA ARG A 137 -4.35 13.03 -11.88
C ARG A 137 -2.82 12.98 -11.86
N LEU A 138 -2.15 14.11 -12.12
CA LEU A 138 -0.69 14.20 -12.12
C LEU A 138 -0.12 14.05 -10.70
N LEU A 139 -0.73 14.69 -9.70
CA LEU A 139 -0.29 14.61 -8.32
C LEU A 139 -0.34 13.16 -7.80
N THR A 140 -1.45 12.45 -8.02
CA THR A 140 -1.58 11.04 -7.63
C THR A 140 -0.63 10.15 -8.43
N ALA A 141 -0.40 10.41 -9.72
CA ALA A 141 0.57 9.66 -10.52
C ALA A 141 2.00 9.82 -9.98
N ILE A 142 2.39 11.01 -9.53
CA ILE A 142 3.69 11.23 -8.87
C ILE A 142 3.77 10.49 -7.53
N VAL A 143 2.72 10.52 -6.72
CA VAL A 143 2.71 9.74 -5.47
C VAL A 143 2.87 8.25 -5.75
N LEU A 144 2.12 7.70 -6.70
CA LEU A 144 2.24 6.31 -7.13
C LEU A 144 3.66 5.98 -7.60
N HIS A 145 4.25 6.84 -8.44
CA HIS A 145 5.64 6.71 -8.89
C HIS A 145 6.61 6.57 -7.72
N GLU A 146 6.52 7.46 -6.74
CA GLU A 146 7.40 7.43 -5.56
C GLU A 146 7.17 6.18 -4.70
N VAL A 147 5.92 5.73 -4.57
CA VAL A 147 5.60 4.47 -3.87
C VAL A 147 6.29 3.29 -4.54
N LEU A 148 6.40 3.23 -5.87
CA LEU A 148 7.13 2.14 -6.54
C LEU A 148 8.61 2.11 -6.13
N HIS A 149 9.25 3.29 -5.97
CA HIS A 149 10.62 3.36 -5.45
C HIS A 149 10.73 2.84 -4.01
N THR A 150 9.73 3.07 -3.16
CA THR A 150 9.72 2.49 -1.80
C THR A 150 9.66 0.96 -1.78
N LEU A 151 9.24 0.33 -2.89
CA LEU A 151 9.22 -1.13 -3.07
C LEU A 151 10.51 -1.68 -3.71
N GLY A 152 11.51 -0.83 -3.95
CA GLY A 152 12.82 -1.24 -4.46
C GLY A 152 13.06 -0.97 -5.95
N LEU A 153 12.12 -0.31 -6.64
CA LEU A 153 12.36 0.16 -8.01
C LEU A 153 13.57 1.10 -8.03
N ARG A 154 14.53 0.85 -8.92
CA ARG A 154 15.73 1.69 -9.05
C ARG A 154 15.42 2.98 -9.77
N ASP A 155 16.17 4.03 -9.43
CA ASP A 155 16.35 5.15 -10.33
C ASP A 155 16.91 4.66 -11.69
N ASP A 156 16.60 5.39 -12.75
CA ASP A 156 17.20 5.33 -14.10
C ASP A 156 16.89 4.16 -15.06
N HIS A 157 16.40 3.01 -14.58
CA HIS A 157 15.98 1.90 -15.47
C HIS A 157 14.67 1.24 -14.99
N PRO A 158 13.51 1.57 -15.60
CA PRO A 158 13.30 2.52 -16.71
C PRO A 158 13.41 3.99 -16.30
N SER A 159 13.41 4.91 -17.28
CA SER A 159 13.50 6.35 -16.98
C SER A 159 12.31 6.84 -16.14
N SER A 160 12.51 7.89 -15.33
CA SER A 160 11.44 8.46 -14.50
C SER A 160 10.20 8.89 -15.33
N VAL A 161 10.39 9.34 -16.56
CA VAL A 161 9.29 9.63 -17.49
C VAL A 161 8.53 8.36 -17.85
N ALA A 162 9.25 7.30 -18.25
CA ALA A 162 8.64 6.02 -18.61
C ALA A 162 7.90 5.35 -17.43
N ILE A 163 8.44 5.47 -16.20
CA ILE A 163 7.75 5.00 -14.98
C ILE A 163 6.43 5.76 -14.82
N THR A 164 6.47 7.09 -14.92
CA THR A 164 5.27 7.94 -14.78
C THR A 164 4.23 7.66 -15.87
N GLU A 165 4.66 7.49 -17.12
CA GLU A 165 3.79 7.12 -18.24
C GLU A 165 3.11 5.78 -17.99
N ARG A 166 3.86 4.77 -17.52
CA ARG A 166 3.27 3.47 -17.19
C ARG A 166 2.28 3.56 -16.03
N VAL A 167 2.58 4.34 -15.00
CA VAL A 167 1.63 4.62 -13.91
C VAL A 167 0.35 5.26 -14.47
N LEU A 168 0.48 6.26 -15.33
CA LEU A 168 -0.67 6.93 -15.95
C LEU A 168 -1.50 5.99 -16.81
N GLU A 169 -0.86 5.05 -17.51
CA GLU A 169 -1.51 4.03 -18.35
C GLU A 169 -2.27 2.99 -17.50
N ARG A 170 -1.67 2.50 -16.41
CA ARG A 170 -2.28 1.45 -15.58
C ARG A 170 -3.33 1.96 -14.61
N CYS A 171 -3.20 3.19 -14.14
CA CYS A 171 -3.96 3.67 -12.99
C CYS A 171 -5.06 4.68 -13.31
N PHE A 172 -5.18 5.16 -14.55
CA PHE A 172 -6.13 6.22 -14.94
C PHE A 172 -6.71 6.07 -16.36
#